data_AF-A0A973UU76-F1
#
_entry.id   AF-A0A973UU76-F1
#
_cell.length_a   1.000
_cell.length_b   1.000
_cell.length_c   1.000
_cell.angle_alpha   90.00
_cell.angle_beta   90.00
_cell.angle_gamma   90.00
#
_symmetry.space_group_name_H-M   'P 1'
#
loop_
_entity.id
_entity.type
_entity.pdbx_description
1 polymer ?
#
loop_
_entity_poly.entity_id
_entity_poly.type
_entity_poly.pdbx_seq_one_letter_code
_entity_poly.pdbx_strand_id
1 'polypeptide(L)'
;MTIEIGVVGPHDLVDDVAATCEEQPGVVARRLDYDHESQAPDLVAAHDAHIGAWLFTGIVPYTLAKEAKAATRPAAFVDYTGATLLLAAVRLLRDGHDPTRMSVDTLPTADVSATLIEAGLPVDAIKVLPYRAGLTSEDLIAFHRRAARGRPGSTAAVTCVRSVYEALRDEMPVVRLAPSVHSVRIALRQLLLTADNQAQEDAQIALGLIEVSGEDEGLLREAAALGGSLARYTGGTHLLVTTRGPLGDATGGFTALPMLRRLADRHEVV
;
A
#
# COMPACT_ATOMS: atom_id res chain seq x y z
N MET A 1 6.62 -11.59 -18.16
CA MET A 1 5.45 -10.72 -17.97
C MET A 1 5.96 -9.42 -17.39
N THR A 2 5.52 -8.28 -17.89
CA THR A 2 5.93 -6.98 -17.36
C THR A 2 4.83 -6.46 -16.46
N ILE A 3 5.17 -6.00 -15.25
CA ILE A 3 4.24 -5.38 -14.30
C ILE A 3 4.64 -3.92 -14.11
N GLU A 4 3.66 -3.02 -14.21
CA GLU A 4 3.85 -1.61 -13.90
C GLU A 4 3.51 -1.38 -12.42
N ILE A 5 4.48 -0.89 -11.65
CA ILE A 5 4.35 -0.57 -10.23
C ILE A 5 4.16 0.94 -10.08
N GLY A 6 3.05 1.37 -9.48
CA GLY A 6 2.84 2.76 -9.10
C GLY A 6 3.60 3.06 -7.81
N VAL A 7 4.66 3.86 -7.91
CA VAL A 7 5.48 4.28 -6.76
C VAL A 7 5.00 5.63 -6.27
N VAL A 8 4.44 5.68 -5.06
CA VAL A 8 3.82 6.88 -4.48
C VAL A 8 4.64 7.37 -3.30
N GLY A 9 5.13 8.60 -3.37
CA GLY A 9 6.00 9.17 -2.34
C GLY A 9 6.26 10.66 -2.54
N PRO A 10 7.03 11.30 -1.64
CA PRO A 10 7.45 12.67 -1.88
C PRO A 10 8.48 12.74 -3.03
N HIS A 11 8.55 13.89 -3.70
CA HIS A 11 9.44 14.12 -4.86
C HIS A 11 10.90 13.69 -4.64
N ASP A 12 11.40 13.78 -3.41
CA ASP A 12 12.79 13.48 -3.07
C ASP A 12 13.06 12.02 -2.68
N LEU A 13 12.04 11.15 -2.67
CA LEU A 13 12.19 9.70 -2.47
C LEU A 13 11.67 8.87 -3.65
N VAL A 14 10.70 9.40 -4.40
CA VAL A 14 9.99 8.63 -5.42
C VAL A 14 10.95 8.08 -6.48
N ASP A 15 11.95 8.87 -6.87
CA ASP A 15 12.89 8.50 -7.93
C ASP A 15 13.83 7.37 -7.50
N ASP A 16 14.41 7.46 -6.30
CA ASP A 16 15.32 6.45 -5.76
C ASP A 16 14.59 5.12 -5.51
N VAL A 17 13.36 5.18 -5.01
CA VAL A 17 12.53 3.99 -4.78
C VAL A 17 12.13 3.36 -6.11
N ALA A 18 11.70 4.16 -7.09
CA ALA A 18 11.35 3.67 -8.43
C ALA A 18 12.56 3.05 -9.15
N ALA A 19 13.73 3.69 -9.08
CA ALA A 19 14.97 3.14 -9.64
C ALA A 19 15.34 1.80 -8.99
N THR A 20 15.20 1.68 -7.66
CA THR A 20 15.41 0.40 -6.95
C THR A 20 14.42 -0.67 -7.41
N CYS A 21 13.16 -0.30 -7.72
CA CYS A 21 12.18 -1.24 -8.24
C CYS A 21 12.53 -1.75 -9.64
N GLU A 22 13.05 -0.87 -10.51
CA GLU A 22 13.42 -1.19 -11.89
C GLU A 22 14.66 -2.08 -12.01
N GLU A 23 15.42 -2.26 -10.93
CA GLU A 23 16.46 -3.30 -10.85
C GLU A 23 15.89 -4.71 -11.01
N GLN A 24 14.61 -4.92 -10.67
CA GLN A 24 13.94 -6.20 -10.78
C GLN A 24 13.49 -6.46 -12.23
N PRO A 25 13.95 -7.56 -12.88
CA PRO A 25 13.55 -7.87 -14.24
C PRO A 25 12.03 -7.99 -14.39
N GLY A 26 11.47 -7.32 -15.39
CA GLY A 26 10.03 -7.31 -15.66
C GLY A 26 9.23 -6.30 -14.83
N VAL A 27 9.87 -5.47 -14.01
CA VAL A 27 9.23 -4.35 -13.30
C VAL A 27 9.50 -3.05 -14.05
N VAL A 28 8.45 -2.27 -14.27
CA VAL A 28 8.52 -0.86 -14.69
C VAL A 28 7.89 -0.02 -13.59
N ALA A 29 8.52 1.09 -13.19
CA ALA A 29 8.00 1.92 -12.11
C ALA A 29 7.42 3.23 -12.66
N ARG A 30 6.17 3.53 -12.31
CA ARG A 30 5.58 4.86 -12.52
C ARG A 30 5.82 5.71 -11.28
N ARG A 31 6.54 6.83 -11.43
CA ARG A 31 6.72 7.81 -10.35
C ARG A 31 5.48 8.67 -10.20
N LEU A 32 4.96 8.74 -8.98
CA LEU A 32 3.78 9.54 -8.63
C LEU A 32 4.13 10.32 -7.35
N ASP A 33 4.69 11.50 -7.55
CA ASP A 33 5.14 12.35 -6.46
C ASP A 33 4.01 13.19 -5.86
N TYR A 34 4.17 13.52 -4.57
CA TYR A 34 3.33 14.47 -3.88
C TYR A 34 4.15 15.49 -3.08
N ASP A 35 3.52 16.62 -2.78
CA ASP A 35 4.03 17.58 -1.81
C ASP A 35 3.56 17.28 -0.39
N HIS A 36 2.32 16.81 -0.27
CA HIS A 36 1.72 16.41 0.99
C HIS A 36 1.10 15.01 0.89
N GLU A 37 1.30 14.18 1.91
CA GLU A 37 0.81 12.79 1.96
C GLU A 37 -0.71 12.65 1.76
N SER A 38 -1.49 13.71 2.04
CA SER A 38 -2.94 13.76 1.79
C SER A 38 -3.32 13.68 0.31
N GLN A 39 -2.38 13.90 -0.61
CA GLN A 39 -2.62 13.80 -2.06
C GLN A 39 -2.53 12.35 -2.56
N ALA A 40 -1.99 11.42 -1.76
CA ALA A 40 -1.79 10.04 -2.16
C ALA A 40 -3.08 9.32 -2.63
N PRO A 41 -4.25 9.47 -1.99
CA PRO A 41 -5.49 8.86 -2.47
C PRO A 41 -5.87 9.30 -3.89
N ASP A 42 -5.76 10.58 -4.20
CA ASP A 42 -6.15 11.14 -5.51
C ASP A 42 -5.19 10.66 -6.61
N LEU A 43 -3.89 10.61 -6.32
CA LEU A 43 -2.87 10.05 -7.23
C LEU A 43 -3.15 8.58 -7.55
N VAL A 44 -3.51 7.80 -6.53
CA VAL A 44 -3.84 6.39 -6.70
C VAL A 44 -5.10 6.23 -7.56
N ALA A 45 -6.18 6.91 -7.19
CA ALA A 45 -7.46 6.84 -7.90
C ALA A 45 -7.35 7.24 -9.38
N ALA A 46 -6.51 8.24 -9.71
CA ALA A 46 -6.31 8.70 -11.09
C ALA A 46 -5.60 7.66 -11.99
N HIS A 47 -4.85 6.72 -11.42
CA HIS A 47 -3.96 5.82 -12.17
C HIS A 47 -4.24 4.32 -11.97
N ASP A 48 -5.10 3.94 -11.02
CA ASP A 48 -5.34 2.55 -10.61
C ASP A 48 -5.71 1.60 -11.76
N ALA A 49 -6.44 2.09 -12.77
CA ALA A 49 -6.80 1.29 -13.94
C ALA A 49 -5.60 0.79 -14.77
N HIS A 50 -4.45 1.48 -14.71
CA HIS A 50 -3.26 1.20 -15.53
C HIS A 50 -2.09 0.64 -14.72
N ILE A 51 -2.21 0.59 -13.40
CA ILE A 51 -1.15 0.10 -12.51
C ILE A 51 -1.43 -1.36 -12.14
N GLY A 52 -0.39 -2.19 -12.13
CA GLY A 52 -0.50 -3.60 -11.74
C GLY A 52 -0.46 -3.78 -10.22
N ALA A 53 0.33 -2.97 -9.53
CA ALA A 53 0.42 -2.94 -8.06
C ALA A 53 1.03 -1.62 -7.55
N TRP A 54 0.80 -1.31 -6.28
CA TRP A 54 1.17 -0.05 -5.65
C TRP A 54 2.25 -0.22 -4.59
N LEU A 55 3.30 0.61 -4.66
CA LEU A 55 4.32 0.69 -3.63
C LEU A 55 4.41 2.12 -3.08
N PHE A 56 4.09 2.27 -1.79
CA PHE A 56 4.18 3.55 -1.10
C PHE A 56 5.53 3.67 -0.39
N THR A 57 6.13 4.86 -0.39
CA THR A 57 7.42 5.09 0.29
C THR A 57 7.31 5.12 1.82
N GLY A 58 6.11 4.95 2.38
CA GLY A 58 5.90 4.87 3.82
C GLY A 58 4.45 4.56 4.20
N ILE A 59 4.23 4.31 5.49
CA ILE A 59 2.94 3.85 6.02
C ILE A 59 1.82 4.89 5.91
N VAL A 60 2.13 6.18 6.07
CA VAL A 60 1.12 7.26 6.08
C VAL A 60 0.36 7.38 4.75
N PRO A 61 1.01 7.58 3.58
CA PRO A 61 0.29 7.67 2.32
C PRO A 61 -0.42 6.35 1.94
N TYR A 62 0.14 5.20 2.34
CA TYR A 62 -0.51 3.89 2.17
C TYR A 62 -1.83 3.80 2.93
N THR A 63 -1.84 4.16 4.22
CA THR A 63 -3.06 4.10 5.04
C THR A 63 -4.11 5.08 4.54
N LEU A 64 -3.72 6.29 4.13
CA LEU A 64 -4.64 7.26 3.54
C LEU A 64 -5.31 6.72 2.27
N ALA A 65 -4.53 6.14 1.34
CA ALA A 65 -5.08 5.54 0.12
C ALA A 65 -5.97 4.33 0.41
N LYS A 66 -5.62 3.52 1.41
CA LYS A 66 -6.40 2.35 1.84
C LYS A 66 -7.74 2.75 2.46
N GLU A 67 -7.76 3.76 3.34
CA GLU A 67 -9.00 4.26 3.97
C GLU A 67 -9.94 4.89 2.95
N ALA A 68 -9.39 5.60 1.97
CA ALA A 68 -10.13 6.14 0.84
C ALA A 68 -10.62 5.07 -0.15
N LYS A 69 -10.18 3.81 0.00
CA LYS A 69 -10.41 2.72 -0.96
C LYS A 69 -10.01 3.10 -2.39
N ALA A 70 -8.89 3.83 -2.51
CA ALA A 70 -8.45 4.39 -3.78
C ALA A 70 -7.83 3.33 -4.72
N ALA A 71 -7.23 2.28 -4.16
CA ALA A 71 -6.60 1.20 -4.93
C ALA A 71 -7.50 -0.05 -4.98
N THR A 72 -7.71 -0.59 -6.18
CA THR A 72 -8.28 -1.94 -6.38
C THR A 72 -7.20 -3.00 -6.55
N ARG A 73 -5.96 -2.57 -6.81
CA ARG A 73 -4.79 -3.41 -7.04
C ARG A 73 -4.01 -3.70 -5.75
N PRO A 74 -3.21 -4.78 -5.70
CA PRO A 74 -2.30 -5.04 -4.59
C PRO A 74 -1.49 -3.80 -4.22
N ALA A 75 -1.37 -3.54 -2.92
CA ALA A 75 -0.68 -2.38 -2.40
C ALA A 75 0.17 -2.76 -1.19
N ALA A 76 1.41 -2.26 -1.16
CA ALA A 76 2.34 -2.41 -0.05
C ALA A 76 3.04 -1.07 0.22
N PHE A 77 3.70 -0.96 1.36
CA PHE A 77 4.52 0.20 1.69
C PHE A 77 5.91 -0.25 2.13
N VAL A 78 6.87 0.68 2.05
CA VAL A 78 8.22 0.42 2.52
C VAL A 78 8.30 0.64 4.03
N ASP A 79 8.69 -0.41 4.75
CA ASP A 79 8.94 -0.34 6.18
C ASP A 79 10.24 0.40 6.50
N TYR A 80 10.15 1.29 7.50
CA TYR A 80 11.30 1.89 8.15
C TYR A 80 11.74 0.95 9.27
N THR A 81 12.92 0.34 9.12
CA THR A 81 13.41 -0.71 10.02
C THR A 81 14.41 -0.15 11.04
N GLY A 82 14.85 -0.98 11.98
CA GLY A 82 15.95 -0.65 12.90
C GLY A 82 17.19 -0.12 12.18
N ALA A 83 17.50 -0.60 10.97
CA ALA A 83 18.62 -0.08 10.18
C ALA A 83 18.45 1.41 9.82
N THR A 84 17.23 1.85 9.49
CA THR A 84 16.96 3.27 9.21
C THR A 84 17.06 4.13 10.46
N LEU A 85 16.66 3.59 11.62
CA LEU A 85 16.82 4.25 12.91
C LEU A 85 18.30 4.37 13.33
N LEU A 86 19.09 3.33 13.12
CA LEU A 86 20.54 3.36 13.38
C LEU A 86 21.24 4.38 12.47
N LEU A 87 20.86 4.46 11.19
CA LEU A 87 21.36 5.50 10.29
C LEU A 87 20.99 6.90 10.81
N ALA A 88 19.79 7.09 11.37
CA ALA A 88 19.40 8.36 11.99
C ALA A 88 20.27 8.69 13.21
N ALA A 89 20.54 7.71 14.08
CA ALA A 89 21.45 7.89 15.21
C ALA A 89 22.88 8.26 14.76
N VAL A 90 23.40 7.62 13.70
CA VAL A 90 24.71 7.95 13.11
C VAL A 90 24.72 9.37 12.54
N ARG A 91 23.65 9.80 11.86
CA ARG A 91 23.52 11.18 11.35
C ARG A 91 23.52 12.19 12.49
N LEU A 92 22.75 11.93 13.55
CA LEU A 92 22.75 12.77 14.75
C LEU A 92 24.16 12.89 15.35
N LEU A 93 24.87 11.78 15.53
CA LEU A 93 26.24 11.77 16.05
C LEU A 93 27.20 12.58 15.17
N ARG A 94 27.14 12.37 13.85
CA ARG A 94 27.97 13.09 12.88
C ARG A 94 27.72 14.61 12.94
N ASP A 95 26.48 15.01 13.15
CA ASP A 95 26.06 16.41 13.20
C ASP A 95 26.22 17.02 14.62
N GLY A 96 26.80 16.27 15.56
CA GLY A 96 27.12 16.74 16.92
C GLY A 96 25.94 16.70 17.91
N HIS A 97 24.88 15.97 17.57
CA HIS A 97 23.70 15.76 18.41
C HIS A 97 23.77 14.44 19.19
N ASP A 98 23.14 14.43 20.36
CA ASP A 98 23.06 13.25 21.23
C ASP A 98 22.00 12.25 20.72
N PRO A 99 22.38 11.07 20.20
CA PRO A 99 21.44 10.07 19.70
C PRO A 99 20.66 9.38 20.83
N THR A 100 21.03 9.55 22.10
CA THR A 100 20.29 8.97 23.23
C THR A 100 19.09 9.84 23.63
N ARG A 101 18.95 11.03 23.04
CA ARG A 101 17.89 12.00 23.33
C ARG A 101 17.14 12.39 22.07
N MET A 102 16.22 11.53 21.66
CA MET A 102 15.36 11.78 20.50
C MET A 102 13.89 11.47 20.78
N SER A 103 13.05 12.11 19.99
CA SER A 103 11.64 11.78 19.82
C SER A 103 11.47 11.13 18.47
N VAL A 104 10.84 9.96 18.42
CA VAL A 104 10.68 9.13 17.23
C VAL A 104 9.18 8.98 16.99
N ASP A 105 8.71 9.33 15.80
CA ASP A 105 7.34 9.04 15.40
C ASP A 105 7.27 7.79 14.51
N THR A 106 6.04 7.35 14.24
CA THR A 106 5.61 6.33 13.27
C THR A 106 6.12 4.90 13.49
N LEU A 107 7.33 4.72 14.01
CA LEU A 107 7.93 3.44 14.34
C LEU A 107 7.31 2.79 15.59
N PRO A 108 7.16 1.45 15.64
CA PRO A 108 6.73 0.77 16.84
C PRO A 108 7.69 0.97 18.01
N THR A 109 7.17 1.22 19.21
CA THR A 109 7.98 1.42 20.43
C THR A 109 8.90 0.24 20.70
N ALA A 110 8.41 -0.99 20.49
CA ALA A 110 9.19 -2.21 20.69
C ALA A 110 10.41 -2.25 19.77
N ASP A 111 10.22 -1.93 18.48
CA ASP A 111 11.30 -1.96 17.47
C ASP A 111 12.34 -0.87 17.73
N VAL A 112 11.90 0.34 18.09
CA VAL A 112 12.80 1.44 18.49
C VAL A 112 13.64 1.01 19.70
N SER A 113 12.99 0.45 20.73
CA SER A 113 13.66 0.07 21.97
C SER A 113 14.65 -1.07 21.74
N ALA A 114 14.22 -2.12 21.03
CA ALA A 114 15.05 -3.27 20.70
C ALA A 114 16.29 -2.85 19.88
N THR A 115 16.09 -2.02 18.84
CA THR A 115 17.17 -1.52 17.99
C THR A 115 18.22 -0.74 18.78
N LEU A 116 17.77 0.18 19.63
CA LEU A 116 18.70 1.03 20.41
C LEU A 116 19.41 0.22 21.50
N ILE A 117 18.72 -0.69 22.18
CA ILE A 117 19.31 -1.59 23.18
C ILE A 117 20.36 -2.50 22.53
N GLU A 118 20.07 -3.08 21.37
CA GLU A 118 21.03 -3.91 20.61
C GLU A 118 22.27 -3.12 20.20
N ALA A 119 22.11 -1.84 19.87
CA ALA A 119 23.22 -0.92 19.59
C ALA A 119 23.96 -0.42 20.85
N GLY A 120 23.55 -0.85 22.05
CA GLY A 120 24.14 -0.42 23.32
C GLY A 120 23.78 1.00 23.74
N LEU A 121 22.69 1.58 23.20
CA LEU A 121 22.21 2.91 23.53
C LEU A 121 21.10 2.86 24.61
N PRO A 122 21.15 3.72 25.64
CA PRO A 122 20.09 3.82 26.63
C PRO A 122 18.80 4.38 26.02
N VAL A 123 17.65 3.91 26.50
CA VAL A 123 16.33 4.27 25.95
C VAL A 123 15.47 5.13 26.87
N ASP A 124 15.91 5.43 28.09
CA ASP A 124 15.14 6.18 29.11
C ASP A 124 14.75 7.59 28.65
N ALA A 125 15.60 8.17 27.80
CA ALA A 125 15.40 9.49 27.25
C ALA A 125 14.70 9.49 25.88
N ILE A 126 14.39 8.32 25.31
CA ILE A 126 13.71 8.20 24.02
C ILE A 126 12.21 8.33 24.21
N LYS A 127 11.56 9.14 23.38
CA LYS A 127 10.10 9.26 23.32
C LYS A 127 9.61 8.71 22.00
N VAL A 128 8.65 7.80 22.03
CA VAL A 128 8.12 7.18 20.81
C VAL A 128 6.62 7.44 20.70
N LEU A 129 6.18 7.86 19.51
CA LEU A 129 4.77 7.91 19.11
C LEU A 129 4.56 6.97 17.92
N PRO A 130 4.15 5.71 18.15
CA PRO A 130 3.88 4.77 17.08
C PRO A 130 2.78 5.26 16.15
N TYR A 131 2.85 4.83 14.88
CA TYR A 131 1.80 5.14 13.93
C TYR A 131 0.46 4.51 14.35
N ARG A 132 -0.62 5.27 14.14
CA ARG A 132 -2.01 4.81 14.20
C ARG A 132 -2.81 5.55 13.13
N ALA A 133 -3.80 4.86 12.57
CA ALA A 133 -4.77 5.47 11.66
C ALA A 133 -5.38 6.73 12.28
N GLY A 134 -5.54 7.78 11.46
CA GLY A 134 -6.08 9.08 11.88
C GLY A 134 -5.09 10.03 12.57
N LEU A 135 -3.81 9.66 12.79
CA LEU A 135 -2.80 10.64 13.19
C LEU A 135 -2.55 11.64 12.05
N THR A 136 -2.63 12.93 12.37
CA THR A 136 -2.27 13.99 11.43
C THR A 136 -0.83 14.45 11.62
N SER A 137 -0.31 15.16 10.64
CA SER A 137 1.01 15.78 10.73
C SER A 137 1.07 16.84 11.82
N GLU A 138 -0.04 17.52 12.15
CA GLU A 138 -0.09 18.42 13.31
C GLU A 138 0.06 17.67 14.64
N ASP A 139 -0.53 16.47 14.77
CA ASP A 139 -0.38 15.64 15.98
C ASP A 139 1.09 15.23 16.19
N LEU A 140 1.77 14.82 15.11
CA LEU A 140 3.18 14.44 15.12
C LEU A 140 4.09 15.62 15.47
N ILE A 141 3.86 16.78 14.84
CA ILE A 141 4.57 18.03 15.15
C ILE A 141 4.38 18.41 16.63
N ALA A 142 3.15 18.35 17.12
CA ALA A 142 2.85 18.66 18.51
C ALA A 142 3.52 17.67 19.48
N PHE A 143 3.61 16.40 19.11
CA PHE A 143 4.34 15.39 19.87
C PHE A 143 5.83 15.72 19.99
N HIS A 144 6.52 16.00 18.88
CA HIS A 144 7.94 16.35 18.89
C HIS A 144 8.22 17.63 19.70
N ARG A 145 7.41 18.68 19.50
CA ARG A 145 7.50 19.92 20.29
C ARG A 145 7.30 19.67 21.79
N ARG A 146 6.38 18.80 22.18
CA ARG A 146 6.20 18.40 23.60
C ARG A 146 7.39 17.61 24.13
N ALA A 147 7.96 16.71 23.34
CA ALA A 147 9.12 15.91 23.73
C ALA A 147 10.41 16.75 23.88
N ALA A 148 10.52 17.85 23.14
CA ALA A 148 11.60 18.82 23.29
C ALA A 148 11.43 19.70 24.55
N ARG A 149 10.19 19.91 25.03
CA ARG A 149 9.91 20.69 26.24
C ARG A 149 10.28 19.89 27.51
N GLY A 150 10.98 20.53 28.44
CA GLY A 150 11.15 20.02 29.80
C GLY A 150 12.41 19.20 30.09
N ARG A 151 13.42 19.21 29.21
CA ARG A 151 14.73 18.59 29.50
C ARG A 151 15.89 19.52 29.14
N PRO A 152 16.97 19.61 29.96
CA PRO A 152 18.19 20.30 29.58
C PRO A 152 18.84 19.60 28.36
N GLY A 153 19.13 20.35 27.31
CA GLY A 153 19.72 19.87 26.04
C GLY A 153 18.69 19.61 24.92
N SER A 154 19.11 19.82 23.67
CA SER A 154 18.24 19.70 22.48
C SER A 154 17.82 18.25 22.24
N THR A 155 16.51 17.97 22.23
CA THR A 155 15.94 16.67 21.84
C THR A 155 15.77 16.67 20.33
N ALA A 156 16.40 15.73 19.63
CA ALA A 156 16.22 15.60 18.18
C ALA A 156 14.85 14.97 17.84
N ALA A 157 14.27 15.36 16.71
CA ALA A 157 13.11 14.68 16.13
C ALA A 157 13.55 13.72 15.03
N VAL A 158 12.97 12.51 15.02
CA VAL A 158 13.17 11.50 13.98
C VAL A 158 11.79 11.17 13.43
N THR A 159 11.60 11.42 12.13
CA THR A 159 10.31 11.26 11.44
C THR A 159 10.49 10.69 10.05
N CYS A 160 9.51 9.94 9.53
CA CYS A 160 9.46 9.57 8.11
C CYS A 160 8.53 10.48 7.29
N VAL A 161 7.84 11.44 7.92
CA VAL A 161 6.82 12.27 7.28
C VAL A 161 7.41 13.60 6.82
N ARG A 162 7.29 13.90 5.53
CA ARG A 162 7.88 15.12 4.93
C ARG A 162 7.30 16.40 5.53
N SER A 163 5.99 16.50 5.68
CA SER A 163 5.32 17.68 6.26
C SER A 163 5.79 17.96 7.70
N VAL A 164 6.00 16.92 8.50
CA VAL A 164 6.56 17.02 9.86
C VAL A 164 8.02 17.50 9.84
N TYR A 165 8.84 16.94 8.94
CA TYR A 165 10.23 17.36 8.78
C TYR A 165 10.33 18.84 8.42
N GLU A 166 9.60 19.29 7.39
CA GLU A 166 9.64 20.68 6.94
C GLU A 166 9.15 21.66 8.03
N ALA A 167 8.15 21.26 8.82
CA ALA A 167 7.63 22.11 9.90
C ALA A 167 8.58 22.25 11.10
N LEU A 168 9.50 21.29 11.31
CA LEU A 168 10.34 21.23 12.52
C LEU A 168 11.83 21.55 12.27
N ARG A 169 12.30 21.46 11.02
CA ARG A 169 13.74 21.57 10.67
C ARG A 169 14.41 22.88 11.09
N ASP A 170 13.63 23.97 11.16
CA ASP A 170 14.13 25.29 11.58
C ASP A 170 13.94 25.54 13.09
N GLU A 171 13.25 24.63 13.80
CA GLU A 171 12.96 24.74 15.25
C GLU A 171 13.87 23.86 16.11
N MET A 172 14.30 22.71 15.59
CA MET A 172 15.10 21.72 16.32
C MET A 172 15.89 20.83 15.36
N PRO A 173 16.88 20.03 15.84
CA PRO A 173 17.50 19.01 15.02
C PRO A 173 16.45 17.98 14.58
N VAL A 174 16.31 17.78 13.26
CA VAL A 174 15.39 16.79 12.71
C VAL A 174 16.12 15.89 11.73
N VAL A 175 15.95 14.58 11.88
CA VAL A 175 16.36 13.59 10.90
C VAL A 175 15.13 13.01 10.22
N ARG A 176 15.01 13.25 8.91
CA ARG A 176 14.05 12.53 8.08
C ARG A 176 14.59 11.14 7.76
N LEU A 177 13.83 10.12 8.16
CA LEU A 177 14.06 8.75 7.73
C LEU A 177 13.80 8.64 6.23
N ALA A 178 14.66 7.88 5.55
CA ALA A 178 14.51 7.56 4.14
C ALA A 178 14.51 6.02 3.99
N PRO A 179 13.71 5.48 3.06
CA PRO A 179 13.73 4.06 2.76
C PRO A 179 15.14 3.57 2.41
N SER A 180 15.55 2.45 2.99
CA SER A 180 16.79 1.80 2.55
C SER A 180 16.53 1.00 1.26
N VAL A 181 17.53 0.89 0.37
CA VAL A 181 17.46 0.02 -0.82
C VAL A 181 17.04 -1.41 -0.44
N HIS A 182 17.50 -1.91 0.70
CA HIS A 182 17.10 -3.23 1.20
C HIS A 182 15.62 -3.30 1.56
N SER A 183 15.09 -2.31 2.29
CA SER A 183 13.66 -2.21 2.64
C SER A 183 12.79 -2.14 1.39
N VAL A 184 13.20 -1.35 0.38
CA VAL A 184 12.47 -1.26 -0.89
C VAL A 184 12.42 -2.61 -1.59
N ARG A 185 13.56 -3.32 -1.67
CA ARG A 185 13.62 -4.67 -2.28
C ARG A 185 12.74 -5.68 -1.54
N ILE A 186 12.67 -5.63 -0.21
CA ILE A 186 11.78 -6.52 0.57
C ILE A 186 10.32 -6.21 0.25
N ALA A 187 9.91 -4.94 0.35
CA ALA A 187 8.54 -4.52 0.11
C ALA A 187 8.10 -4.85 -1.32
N LEU A 188 8.97 -4.62 -2.31
CA LEU A 188 8.71 -4.99 -3.70
C LEU A 188 8.52 -6.51 -3.87
N ARG A 189 9.40 -7.34 -3.29
CA ARG A 189 9.27 -8.79 -3.39
C ARG A 189 7.95 -9.28 -2.80
N GLN A 190 7.55 -8.75 -1.65
CA GLN A 190 6.27 -9.06 -1.03
C GLN A 190 5.11 -8.63 -1.92
N LEU A 191 5.17 -7.41 -2.47
CA LEU A 191 4.16 -6.88 -3.39
C LEU A 191 4.01 -7.74 -4.64
N LEU A 192 5.12 -8.15 -5.26
CA LEU A 192 5.11 -9.01 -6.44
C LEU A 192 4.51 -10.39 -6.13
N LEU A 193 4.86 -10.98 -4.99
CA LEU A 193 4.25 -12.25 -4.55
C LEU A 193 2.74 -12.11 -4.34
N THR A 194 2.28 -11.01 -3.75
CA THR A 194 0.84 -10.72 -3.59
C THR A 194 0.17 -10.53 -4.95
N ALA A 195 0.79 -9.80 -5.87
CA ALA A 195 0.25 -9.56 -7.21
C ALA A 195 0.18 -10.84 -8.04
N ASP A 196 1.22 -11.68 -7.99
CA ASP A 196 1.24 -12.97 -8.67
C ASP A 196 0.18 -13.92 -8.10
N ASN A 197 0.03 -13.98 -6.77
CA ASN A 197 -1.01 -14.78 -6.14
C ASN A 197 -2.41 -14.32 -6.56
N GLN A 198 -2.67 -13.01 -6.57
CA GLN A 198 -3.95 -12.48 -7.02
C GLN A 198 -4.20 -12.80 -8.50
N ALA A 199 -3.20 -12.63 -9.37
CA ALA A 199 -3.33 -12.98 -10.78
C ALA A 199 -3.59 -14.50 -10.98
N GLN A 200 -2.97 -15.36 -10.17
CA GLN A 200 -3.22 -16.80 -10.19
C GLN A 200 -4.63 -17.15 -9.69
N GLU A 201 -5.10 -16.51 -8.63
CA GLU A 201 -6.47 -16.66 -8.13
C GLU A 201 -7.48 -16.21 -9.18
N ASP A 202 -7.27 -15.05 -9.80
CA ASP A 202 -8.14 -14.51 -10.84
C ASP A 202 -8.21 -15.42 -12.07
N ALA A 203 -7.11 -16.09 -12.42
CA ALA A 203 -7.02 -17.03 -13.55
C ALA A 203 -7.68 -18.39 -13.29
N GLN A 204 -8.13 -18.70 -12.07
CA GLN A 204 -8.78 -19.97 -11.77
C GLN A 204 -10.06 -20.14 -12.60
N ILE A 205 -10.19 -21.27 -13.30
CA ILE A 205 -11.38 -21.56 -14.10
C ILE A 205 -12.58 -21.73 -13.18
N ALA A 206 -13.64 -20.97 -13.46
CA ALA A 206 -14.94 -21.10 -12.83
C ALA A 206 -15.92 -21.71 -13.84
N LEU A 207 -16.57 -22.81 -13.43
CA LEU A 207 -17.58 -23.52 -14.22
C LEU A 207 -18.96 -23.28 -13.60
N GLY A 208 -19.93 -22.87 -14.41
CA GLY A 208 -21.32 -22.71 -14.02
C GLY A 208 -22.24 -23.58 -14.86
N LEU A 209 -23.20 -24.25 -14.25
CA LEU A 209 -24.30 -24.91 -14.96
C LEU A 209 -25.52 -24.01 -14.90
N ILE A 210 -26.11 -23.73 -16.05
CA ILE A 210 -27.25 -22.83 -16.19
C ILE A 210 -28.36 -23.55 -16.93
N GLU A 211 -29.53 -23.64 -16.33
CA GLU A 211 -30.72 -24.21 -16.95
C GLU A 211 -31.66 -23.07 -17.36
N VAL A 212 -32.06 -23.04 -18.63
CA VAL A 212 -32.98 -22.03 -19.17
C VAL A 212 -34.06 -22.70 -20.02
N SER A 213 -35.25 -22.12 -20.02
CA SER A 213 -36.39 -22.61 -20.81
C SER A 213 -36.28 -22.12 -22.25
N GLY A 214 -35.46 -22.78 -23.08
CA GLY A 214 -35.31 -22.47 -24.52
C GLY A 214 -33.97 -21.82 -24.88
N GLU A 215 -33.82 -21.36 -26.13
CA GLU A 215 -32.63 -20.63 -26.57
C GLU A 215 -32.75 -19.14 -26.20
N ASP A 216 -31.82 -18.63 -25.39
CA ASP A 216 -31.81 -17.24 -24.92
C ASP A 216 -30.52 -16.50 -25.32
N GLU A 217 -30.65 -15.50 -26.19
CA GLU A 217 -29.56 -14.58 -26.52
C GLU A 217 -29.07 -13.75 -25.32
N GLY A 218 -29.93 -13.55 -24.31
CA GLY A 218 -29.59 -12.91 -23.04
C GLY A 218 -28.48 -13.65 -22.30
N LEU A 219 -28.52 -14.99 -22.29
CA LEU A 219 -27.53 -15.81 -21.63
C LEU A 219 -26.13 -15.66 -22.25
N LEU A 220 -26.04 -15.61 -23.59
CA LEU A 220 -24.78 -15.36 -24.31
C LEU A 220 -24.19 -13.99 -23.96
N ARG A 221 -25.02 -12.95 -23.80
CA ARG A 221 -24.56 -11.62 -23.38
C ARG A 221 -24.03 -11.61 -21.96
N GLU A 222 -24.70 -12.29 -21.04
CA GLU A 222 -24.23 -12.41 -19.65
C GLU A 222 -22.91 -13.19 -19.57
N ALA A 223 -22.76 -14.28 -20.33
CA ALA A 223 -21.50 -15.01 -20.42
C ALA A 223 -20.36 -14.16 -20.98
N ALA A 224 -20.62 -13.38 -22.04
CA ALA A 224 -19.64 -12.47 -22.61
C ALA A 224 -19.25 -11.34 -21.63
N ALA A 225 -20.20 -10.84 -20.83
CA ALA A 225 -19.92 -9.85 -19.79
C ALA A 225 -19.00 -10.39 -18.67
N LEU A 226 -18.97 -11.71 -18.49
CA LEU A 226 -18.05 -12.40 -17.60
C LEU A 226 -16.73 -12.79 -18.28
N GLY A 227 -16.46 -12.33 -19.52
CA GLY A 227 -15.32 -12.79 -20.31
C GLY A 227 -15.33 -14.32 -20.52
N GLY A 228 -16.49 -14.94 -20.42
CA GLY A 228 -16.69 -16.38 -20.47
C GLY A 228 -17.30 -16.85 -21.78
N SER A 229 -17.36 -18.16 -21.94
CA SER A 229 -17.99 -18.86 -23.07
C SER A 229 -19.08 -19.80 -22.58
N LEU A 230 -20.10 -20.02 -23.41
CA LEU A 230 -21.13 -21.03 -23.17
C LEU A 230 -20.95 -22.23 -24.09
N ALA A 231 -21.10 -23.42 -23.54
CA ALA A 231 -21.23 -24.66 -24.28
C ALA A 231 -22.58 -25.32 -23.98
N ARG A 232 -23.19 -25.99 -24.96
CA ARG A 232 -24.36 -26.85 -24.68
C ARG A 232 -23.90 -28.04 -23.87
N TYR A 233 -24.55 -28.27 -22.75
CA TYR A 233 -24.44 -29.51 -21.99
C TYR A 233 -25.62 -30.41 -22.39
N THR A 234 -26.25 -31.11 -21.46
CA THR A 234 -27.39 -32.01 -21.74
C THR A 234 -28.71 -31.40 -21.26
N GLY A 235 -29.81 -31.66 -21.99
CA GLY A 235 -31.17 -31.45 -21.46
C GLY A 235 -31.63 -30.00 -21.27
N GLY A 236 -31.15 -29.05 -22.08
CA GLY A 236 -31.47 -27.61 -21.91
C GLY A 236 -30.55 -26.88 -20.93
N THR A 237 -29.57 -27.59 -20.36
CA THR A 237 -28.51 -27.00 -19.54
C THR A 237 -27.35 -26.51 -20.41
N HIS A 238 -26.81 -25.35 -20.06
CA HIS A 238 -25.61 -24.74 -20.62
C HIS A 238 -24.48 -24.76 -19.59
N LEU A 239 -23.26 -25.00 -20.06
CA LEU A 239 -22.03 -24.86 -19.27
C LEU A 239 -21.41 -23.48 -19.57
N LEU A 240 -21.39 -22.62 -18.55
CA LEU A 240 -20.60 -21.40 -18.54
C LEU A 240 -19.18 -21.72 -18.10
N VAL A 241 -18.21 -21.32 -18.91
CA VAL A 241 -16.79 -21.35 -18.58
C VAL A 241 -16.30 -19.91 -18.49
N THR A 242 -15.86 -19.49 -17.33
CA THR A 242 -15.24 -18.18 -17.09
C THR A 242 -14.03 -18.36 -16.15
N THR A 243 -13.43 -17.27 -15.70
CA THR A 243 -12.40 -17.27 -14.67
C THR A 243 -12.91 -16.57 -13.42
N ARG A 244 -12.30 -16.87 -12.28
CA ARG A 244 -12.71 -16.38 -10.96
C ARG A 244 -12.69 -14.86 -10.89
N GLY A 245 -11.73 -14.19 -11.54
CA GLY A 245 -11.62 -12.73 -11.55
C GLY A 245 -12.85 -12.04 -12.15
N PRO A 246 -13.15 -12.21 -13.45
CA PRO A 246 -14.36 -11.66 -14.09
C PRO A 246 -15.66 -12.02 -13.37
N LEU A 247 -15.75 -13.24 -12.83
CA LEU A 247 -16.90 -13.66 -12.04
C LEU A 247 -17.00 -12.88 -10.71
N GLY A 248 -15.88 -12.71 -10.00
CA GLY A 248 -15.80 -11.91 -8.78
C GLY A 248 -16.20 -10.46 -9.02
N ASP A 249 -15.69 -9.84 -10.08
CA ASP A 249 -16.00 -8.46 -10.46
C ASP A 249 -17.49 -8.27 -10.72
N ALA A 250 -18.08 -9.14 -11.55
CA ALA A 250 -19.51 -9.07 -11.89
C ALA A 250 -20.44 -9.37 -10.70
N THR A 251 -19.92 -9.97 -9.63
CA THR A 251 -20.68 -10.39 -8.45
C THR A 251 -20.38 -9.55 -7.20
N GLY A 252 -19.53 -8.51 -7.31
CA GLY A 252 -19.10 -7.72 -6.16
C GLY A 252 -18.39 -8.58 -5.10
N GLY A 253 -17.48 -9.44 -5.54
CA GLY A 253 -16.77 -10.39 -4.67
C GLY A 253 -17.66 -11.53 -4.20
N PHE A 254 -18.50 -12.09 -5.08
CA PHE A 254 -19.43 -13.20 -4.78
C PHE A 254 -20.52 -12.87 -3.76
N THR A 255 -20.83 -11.58 -3.57
CA THR A 255 -21.85 -11.11 -2.62
C THR A 255 -23.21 -10.83 -3.28
N ALA A 256 -23.23 -10.68 -4.60
CA ALA A 256 -24.43 -10.45 -5.38
C ALA A 256 -24.38 -11.21 -6.71
N LEU A 257 -25.54 -11.53 -7.29
CA LEU A 257 -25.63 -12.14 -8.62
C LEU A 257 -26.54 -11.27 -9.52
N PRO A 258 -26.06 -10.09 -9.97
CA PRO A 258 -26.86 -9.17 -10.78
C PRO A 258 -27.33 -9.79 -12.11
N MET A 259 -26.53 -10.71 -12.67
CA MET A 259 -26.86 -11.47 -13.87
C MET A 259 -28.16 -12.28 -13.69
N LEU A 260 -28.35 -12.92 -12.52
CA LEU A 260 -29.54 -13.73 -12.25
C LEU A 260 -30.78 -12.86 -12.15
N ARG A 261 -30.68 -11.66 -11.56
CA ARG A 261 -31.81 -10.70 -11.55
C ARG A 261 -32.23 -10.32 -12.97
N ARG A 262 -31.25 -10.02 -13.84
CA ARG A 262 -31.53 -9.65 -15.25
C ARG A 262 -32.07 -10.80 -16.10
N LEU A 263 -31.74 -12.04 -15.74
CA LEU A 263 -32.28 -13.24 -16.37
C LEU A 263 -33.68 -13.57 -15.82
N ALA A 264 -33.92 -13.39 -14.52
CA ALA A 264 -35.21 -13.64 -13.86
C ALA A 264 -36.32 -12.72 -14.37
N ASP A 265 -35.97 -11.48 -14.76
CA ASP A 265 -36.94 -10.58 -15.41
C ASP A 265 -37.40 -11.10 -16.80
N ARG A 266 -36.73 -12.11 -17.36
CA ARG A 266 -36.95 -12.63 -18.72
C ARG A 266 -37.38 -14.09 -18.77
N HIS A 267 -37.32 -14.83 -17.67
CA HIS A 267 -37.60 -16.27 -17.59
C HIS A 267 -38.44 -16.60 -16.35
N GLU A 268 -39.38 -17.54 -16.49
CA GLU A 268 -40.23 -18.00 -15.38
C GLU A 268 -39.47 -18.86 -14.36
N VAL A 269 -38.30 -19.39 -14.71
CA VAL A 269 -37.42 -20.20 -13.86
C VAL A 269 -35.97 -19.73 -14.03
N VAL A 270 -35.30 -19.38 -12.93
CA VAL A 270 -33.88 -19.00 -12.83
C VAL A 270 -33.25 -19.63 -11.60
#